data_AF-A0A2V6T9J5-F1
#
_entry.id   AF-A0A2V6T9J5-F1
#
_cell.length_a   1.000
_cell.length_b   1.000
_cell.length_c   1.000
_cell.angle_alpha   90.00
_cell.angle_beta   90.00
_cell.angle_gamma   90.00
#
_symmetry.space_group_name_H-M   'P 1'
#
loop_
_entity.id
_entity.type
_entity.pdbx_description
1 polymer ?
#
loop_
_entity_poly.entity_id
_entity_poly.type
_entity_poly.pdbx_seq_one_letter_code
_entity_poly.pdbx_strand_id
1 'polypeptide(L)' 'GRVLGGKQVVLEEVADRELLGGFVAEVGSLLVDGSLDGQLARLRDRLEHG' A
#
# COMPACT_ATOMS: atom_id res chain seq x y z
N GLY A 1 -10.23 5.25 -18.66
CA GLY A 1 -10.45 3.79 -18.55
C GLY A 1 -9.38 2.92 -19.20
N ARG A 2 -8.12 3.35 -19.37
CA ARG A 2 -7.06 2.54 -20.01
C ARG A 2 -6.13 1.82 -19.03
N VAL A 3 -6.25 2.10 -17.73
CA VAL A 3 -5.32 1.62 -16.68
C VAL A 3 -5.53 0.13 -16.34
N LEU A 4 -6.73 -0.40 -16.50
CA LEU A 4 -7.05 -1.78 -16.12
C LEU A 4 -6.85 -2.81 -17.25
N GLY A 5 -6.45 -2.38 -18.45
CA GLY A 5 -6.17 -3.28 -19.57
C GLY A 5 -7.32 -4.23 -19.96
N GLY A 6 -8.58 -3.83 -19.73
CA GLY A 6 -9.76 -4.67 -19.98
C GLY A 6 -10.08 -5.68 -18.87
N LYS A 7 -9.36 -5.67 -17.74
CA LYS A 7 -9.67 -6.51 -16.58
C LYS A 7 -10.82 -5.88 -15.77
N GLN A 8 -11.74 -6.73 -15.31
CA GLN A 8 -12.72 -6.35 -14.30
C GLN A 8 -12.04 -6.43 -12.92
N VAL A 9 -12.06 -5.33 -12.18
CA VAL A 9 -11.49 -5.21 -10.84
C VAL A 9 -12.62 -4.87 -9.88
N VAL A 10 -12.73 -5.63 -8.80
CA VAL A 10 -13.61 -5.34 -7.67
C VAL A 10 -12.73 -4.81 -6.55
N LEU A 11 -13.08 -3.64 -6.00
CA LEU A 11 -12.40 -3.04 -4.87
C LEU A 11 -13.28 -3.21 -3.64
N GLU A 12 -12.72 -3.81 -2.60
CA GLU A 12 -13.32 -3.82 -1.26
C GLU A 12 -12.53 -2.84 -0.40
N GLU A 13 -13.20 -1.83 0.14
CA GLU A 13 -12.60 -0.79 0.96
C GLU A 13 -12.89 -1.05 2.44
N VAL A 14 -11.82 -1.15 3.24
CA VAL A 14 -11.91 -1.22 4.70
C VAL A 14 -11.07 -0.07 5.26
N ALA A 15 -11.71 0.82 6.01
CA ALA A 15 -11.01 1.89 6.71
C ALA A 15 -10.37 1.35 8.00
N ASP A 16 -9.05 1.17 7.97
CA ASP A 16 -8.26 0.80 9.14
C ASP A 16 -7.88 2.06 9.94
N ARG A 17 -8.17 2.04 11.24
CA ARG A 17 -7.88 3.16 12.16
C ARG A 17 -6.44 3.18 12.64
N GLU A 18 -5.73 2.06 12.53
CA GLU A 18 -4.32 1.97 12.90
C GLU A 18 -3.41 2.51 11.78
N LEU A 19 -3.91 2.58 10.55
CA LEU A 19 -3.25 3.22 9.42
C LEU A 19 -3.23 4.73 9.60
N LEU A 20 -2.03 5.30 9.82
CA LEU A 20 -1.87 6.76 9.92
C LEU A 20 -2.20 7.51 8.62
N GLY A 21 -2.16 6.81 7.49
CA GLY A 21 -2.50 7.30 6.17
C GLY A 21 -1.86 6.47 5.06
N GLY A 22 -2.24 6.75 3.81
CA GLY A 22 -1.88 5.93 2.66
C GLY A 22 -2.84 4.74 2.50
N PHE A 23 -2.36 3.63 1.96
CA PHE A 23 -3.16 2.42 1.76
C PHE A 23 -2.30 1.17 1.78
N VAL A 24 -2.93 0.03 2.06
CA VAL A 24 -2.40 -1.30 1.78
C VAL A 24 -3.40 -1.99 0.86
N ALA A 25 -2.93 -2.60 -0.21
CA ALA A 25 -3.78 -3.30 -1.18
C ALA A 25 -3.31 -4.74 -1.37
N GLU A 26 -4.27 -5.67 -1.40
CA GLU A 26 -4.04 -7.07 -1.73
C GLU A 26 -4.54 -7.36 -3.14
N VAL A 27 -3.67 -7.91 -3.98
CA VAL A 27 -3.97 -8.32 -5.35
C VAL A 27 -3.57 -9.78 -5.53
N GLY A 28 -4.51 -10.69 -5.29
CA GLY A 28 -4.19 -12.11 -5.23
C GLY A 28 -3.21 -12.38 -4.10
N SER A 29 -2.02 -12.91 -4.39
CA SER A 29 -0.98 -13.14 -3.39
C SER A 29 -0.01 -11.96 -3.21
N LEU A 30 -0.22 -10.84 -3.90
CA LEU A 30 0.65 -9.68 -3.84
C LEU A 30 0.09 -8.66 -2.85
N LEU A 31 0.85 -8.35 -1.81
CA LEU A 31 0.60 -7.20 -0.95
C LEU A 31 1.41 -6.00 -1.44
N VAL A 32 0.70 -4.88 -1.65
CA VAL A 32 1.28 -3.59 -1.99
C VAL A 32 1.10 -2.66 -0.81
N ASP A 33 2.22 -2.23 -0.22
CA ASP A 33 2.25 -1.31 0.92
C ASP A 33 2.58 0.13 0.48
N GLY A 34 1.56 0.97 0.48
CA GLY A 34 1.64 2.41 0.27
C GLY A 34 1.45 3.22 1.56
N SER A 35 1.51 2.58 2.74
CA SER A 35 1.26 3.22 4.03
C SER A 35 2.34 4.25 4.40
N LEU A 36 1.95 5.27 5.18
CA LEU A 36 2.91 6.24 5.73
C LEU A 36 3.86 5.57 6.73
N ASP A 37 3.39 4.61 7.51
CA ASP A 37 4.21 3.86 8.46
C ASP A 37 5.33 3.09 7.77
N GLY A 38 5.00 2.37 6.70
CA GLY A 38 5.98 1.65 5.89
C GLY A 38 7.01 2.59 5.25
N GLN A 39 6.57 3.77 4.79
CA GLN A 39 7.48 4.79 4.25
C GLN A 39 8.43 5.36 5.31
N LEU A 40 7.93 5.65 6.52
CA LEU A 40 8.75 6.11 7.65
C LEU A 40 9.75 5.04 8.08
N ALA A 41 9.33 3.77 8.16
CA ALA A 41 10.20 2.66 8.51
C ALA A 41 11.37 2.53 7.51
N ARG A 42 11.08 2.64 6.20
CA ARG A 42 12.11 2.64 5.14
C ARG A 42 13.04 3.85 5.20
N LEU A 43 12.55 5.01 5.64
CA LEU A 43 13.40 6.17 5.83
C LEU A 43 14.33 5.98 7.04
N ARG A 44 13.78 5.53 8.17
CA ARG A 44 14.56 5.23 9.38
C ARG A 44 15.67 4.23 9.08
N ASP A 45 15.33 3.11 8.44
CA ASP A 45 16.30 2.07 8.09
C ASP A 45 17.47 2.60 7.26
N ARG A 46 17.19 3.48 6.27
CA ARG A 46 18.23 4.13 5.46
C ARG A 46 19.08 5.13 6.23
N LEU A 47 18.57 5.72 7.32
CA LEU A 47 19.33 6.64 8.16
C LEU A 47 20.16 5.88 9.20
N GLU A 48 19.70 4.70 9.64
CA GLU A 48 20.39 3.85 10.62
C GLU A 48 21.50 2.99 9.99
N HIS A 49 21.31 2.58 8.73
CA HIS A 49 22.21 1.65 8.03
C HIS A 49 22.88 2.23 6.78
N GLY A 50 22.73 3.54 6.54
CA GLY A 50 23.27 4.28 5.38
C GLY A 50 24.53 5.08 5.67
#